data_AF-A0A9E4K892-F1
#
_entry.id   AF-A0A9E4K892-F1
#
_cell.length_a   1.000
_cell.length_b   1.000
_cell.length_c   1.000
_cell.angle_alpha   90.00
_cell.angle_beta   90.00
_cell.angle_gamma   90.00
#
_symmetry.space_group_name_H-M   'P 1'
#
loop_
_entity.id
_entity.type
_entity.pdbx_description
1 polymer ?
#
loop_
_entity_poly.entity_id
_entity_poly.type
_entity_poly.pdbx_seq_one_letter_code
_entity_poly.pdbx_strand_id
1 'polypeptide(L)'
;MFLPTDQALAIDIRSSAEVMLYGVAESADAHIPYYGGPIDEWNVFQQSFITHGNTSFINGVFDLIREYGLYRDCSIVLLTKSNRKGVRAASLLQVAGYKNIRVVQRVGNSDSLVEAARKKQVYTCDKEGVMEEGSYSPYPSATLQ
;
A
#
# COMPACT_ATOMS: atom_id res chain seq x y z
N MET A 1 -7.19 19.77 9.10
CA MET A 1 -5.86 19.76 9.75
C MET A 1 -5.50 18.32 10.01
N PHE A 2 -4.20 17.98 9.94
CA PHE A 2 -3.55 16.66 9.95
C PHE A 2 -3.28 16.05 8.56
N LEU A 3 -2.06 16.26 8.09
CA LEU A 3 -1.14 15.15 7.87
C LEU A 3 -0.04 15.28 8.94
N PRO A 4 0.78 14.25 9.26
CA PRO A 4 0.96 13.05 8.43
C PRO A 4 1.09 11.73 9.24
N THR A 5 0.92 10.56 8.61
CA THR A 5 1.52 9.30 9.08
C THR A 5 3.05 9.23 8.78
N ASP A 6 3.64 10.38 8.50
CA ASP A 6 5.02 10.74 8.14
C ASP A 6 5.70 9.97 7.01
N GLN A 7 4.98 9.65 5.90
CA GLN A 7 5.53 9.67 4.51
C GLN A 7 4.66 8.91 3.47
N ALA A 8 3.54 8.27 3.83
CA ALA A 8 2.74 7.51 2.87
C ALA A 8 1.24 7.52 3.18
N LEU A 9 0.42 7.60 2.13
CA LEU A 9 -1.05 7.49 2.18
C LEU A 9 -1.45 6.03 2.34
N ALA A 10 -2.03 5.67 3.48
CA ALA A 10 -2.48 4.32 3.78
C ALA A 10 -3.95 4.13 3.36
N ILE A 11 -4.19 3.20 2.44
CA ILE A 11 -5.51 2.92 1.87
C ILE A 11 -5.89 1.49 2.21
N ASP A 12 -6.99 1.33 2.94
CA ASP A 12 -7.61 0.03 3.16
C ASP A 12 -8.37 -0.39 1.89
N ILE A 13 -7.89 -1.45 1.24
CA ILE A 13 -8.47 -1.95 -0.01
C ILE A 13 -9.31 -3.21 0.17
N ARG A 14 -9.56 -3.61 1.42
CA ARG A 14 -10.43 -4.74 1.74
C ARG A 14 -11.85 -4.49 1.26
N SER A 15 -12.58 -5.56 1.02
CA SER A 15 -14.01 -5.45 0.68
C SER A 15 -14.79 -4.79 1.82
N SER A 16 -15.90 -4.13 1.50
CA SER A 16 -16.77 -3.55 2.52
C SER A 16 -17.29 -4.59 3.52
N ALA A 17 -17.51 -5.84 3.08
CA ALA A 17 -17.88 -6.93 3.98
C ALA A 17 -16.78 -7.27 5.00
N GLU A 18 -15.51 -7.27 4.60
CA GLU A 18 -14.39 -7.46 5.52
C GLU A 18 -14.28 -6.29 6.53
N VAL A 19 -14.49 -5.06 6.06
CA VAL A 19 -14.49 -3.88 6.92
C VAL A 19 -15.68 -3.87 7.89
N MET A 20 -16.87 -4.30 7.46
CA MET A 20 -18.02 -4.45 8.35
C MET A 20 -17.76 -5.48 9.46
N LEU A 21 -17.02 -6.56 9.16
CA LEU A 21 -16.75 -7.62 10.12
C LEU A 21 -15.62 -7.28 11.10
N TYR A 22 -14.57 -6.60 10.64
CA TYR A 22 -13.35 -6.38 11.41
C TYR A 22 -13.07 -4.92 11.78
N GLY A 23 -13.90 -3.99 11.31
CA GLY A 23 -13.61 -2.56 11.32
C GLY A 23 -12.63 -2.13 10.23
N VAL A 24 -12.55 -0.82 9.97
CA VAL A 24 -11.49 -0.19 9.17
C VAL A 24 -10.18 -0.31 9.93
N ALA A 25 -9.06 -0.51 9.23
CA ALA A 25 -7.76 -0.52 9.89
C ALA A 25 -7.46 0.85 10.51
N GLU A 26 -7.08 0.90 11.78
CA GLU A 26 -6.79 2.15 12.50
C GLU A 26 -5.71 3.01 11.84
N SER A 27 -4.78 2.38 11.13
CA SER A 27 -3.70 3.03 10.38
C SER A 27 -4.09 3.48 8.97
N ALA A 28 -5.33 3.26 8.53
CA ALA A 28 -5.81 3.68 7.21
C ALA A 28 -6.30 5.12 7.22
N ASP A 29 -5.84 5.91 6.25
CA ASP A 29 -6.35 7.26 6.00
C ASP A 29 -7.72 7.21 5.29
N ALA A 30 -7.95 6.16 4.49
CA ALA A 30 -9.23 5.95 3.79
C ALA A 30 -9.52 4.47 3.52
N HIS A 31 -10.79 4.16 3.30
CA HIS A 31 -11.25 2.86 2.81
C HIS A 31 -11.72 2.98 1.35
N ILE A 32 -11.01 2.31 0.44
CA ILE A 32 -11.33 2.28 -0.99
C ILE A 32 -11.21 0.82 -1.47
N PRO A 33 -12.30 0.05 -1.48
CA PRO A 33 -12.27 -1.36 -1.86
C PRO A 33 -11.69 -1.58 -3.26
N TYR A 34 -10.75 -2.51 -3.40
CA TYR A 34 -10.28 -2.95 -4.72
C TYR A 34 -11.31 -3.85 -5.43
N TYR A 35 -12.02 -4.66 -4.64
CA TYR A 35 -13.21 -5.40 -5.08
C TYR A 35 -14.44 -4.77 -4.44
N GLY A 36 -15.46 -4.54 -5.24
CA GLY A 36 -16.70 -3.90 -4.81
C GLY A 36 -17.82 -4.19 -5.80
N GLY A 37 -19.05 -4.03 -5.35
CA GLY A 37 -20.25 -4.40 -6.08
C GLY A 37 -21.11 -5.41 -5.33
N PRO A 38 -22.26 -5.79 -5.90
CA PRO A 38 -23.14 -6.79 -5.31
C PRO A 38 -22.43 -8.13 -5.09
N ILE A 39 -22.78 -8.82 -4.02
CA ILE A 39 -22.37 -10.20 -3.73
C ILE A 39 -23.63 -11.05 -3.82
N ASP A 40 -24.10 -11.28 -5.04
CA ASP A 40 -25.40 -11.91 -5.35
C ASP A 40 -25.28 -13.17 -6.22
N GLU A 41 -24.12 -13.41 -6.84
CA GLU A 41 -23.88 -14.57 -7.69
C GLU A 41 -22.97 -15.62 -7.03
N TRP A 42 -23.46 -16.85 -6.90
CA TRP A 42 -22.69 -18.01 -6.42
C TRP A 42 -22.04 -18.78 -7.57
N ASN A 43 -20.72 -18.93 -7.53
CA ASN A 43 -19.99 -19.75 -8.49
C ASN A 43 -19.87 -21.19 -7.97
N VAL A 44 -20.58 -22.12 -8.62
CA VAL A 44 -20.62 -23.54 -8.24
C VAL A 44 -19.25 -24.22 -8.37
N PHE A 45 -18.43 -23.85 -9.35
CA PHE A 45 -17.12 -24.48 -9.54
C PHE A 45 -16.09 -23.99 -8.50
N GLN A 46 -16.12 -22.70 -8.20
CA GLN A 46 -15.22 -22.07 -7.24
C GLN A 46 -15.72 -22.16 -5.80
N GLN A 47 -16.93 -22.68 -5.58
CA GLN A 47 -17.60 -22.80 -4.28
C GLN A 47 -17.49 -21.50 -3.47
N SER A 48 -17.74 -20.37 -4.15
CA SER A 48 -17.62 -19.03 -3.57
C SER A 48 -18.48 -18.03 -4.34
N PHE A 49 -18.81 -16.90 -3.70
CA PHE A 49 -19.44 -15.79 -4.39
C PHE A 49 -18.48 -15.11 -5.36
N ILE A 50 -19.02 -14.68 -6.50
CA ILE A 50 -18.26 -13.91 -7.49
C ILE A 50 -17.90 -12.56 -6.89
N THR A 51 -16.65 -12.14 -7.13
CA THR A 51 -16.15 -10.85 -6.67
C THR A 51 -15.93 -9.94 -7.88
N HIS A 52 -16.65 -8.83 -7.91
CA HIS A 52 -16.52 -7.83 -8.96
C HIS A 52 -15.41 -6.84 -8.60
N GLY A 53 -14.60 -6.49 -9.59
CA GLY A 53 -13.61 -5.42 -9.43
C GLY A 53 -14.32 -4.08 -9.28
N ASN A 54 -13.83 -3.23 -8.39
CA ASN A 54 -14.35 -1.87 -8.26
C ASN A 54 -13.81 -1.01 -9.42
N THR A 55 -14.67 -0.69 -10.39
CA THR A 55 -14.30 0.15 -11.55
C THR A 55 -13.96 1.58 -11.16
N SER A 56 -14.41 2.04 -9.98
CA SER A 56 -14.12 3.38 -9.46
C SER A 56 -12.85 3.44 -8.61
N PHE A 57 -12.12 2.33 -8.45
CA PHE A 57 -10.96 2.25 -7.56
C PHE A 57 -9.88 3.29 -7.89
N ILE A 58 -9.47 3.40 -9.16
CA ILE A 58 -8.43 4.36 -9.57
C ILE A 58 -8.88 5.80 -9.32
N ASN A 59 -10.13 6.12 -9.67
CA ASN A 59 -10.69 7.46 -9.48
C ASN A 59 -10.77 7.81 -7.99
N GLY A 60 -11.19 6.87 -7.15
CA GLY A 60 -11.21 7.08 -5.70
C GLY A 60 -9.82 7.35 -5.13
N VAL A 61 -8.79 6.63 -5.58
CA VAL A 61 -7.40 6.89 -5.16
C VAL A 61 -6.92 8.26 -5.66
N PHE A 62 -7.30 8.66 -6.87
CA PHE A 62 -6.98 9.97 -7.42
C PHE A 62 -7.64 11.10 -6.62
N ASP A 63 -8.92 10.98 -6.32
CA ASP A 63 -9.69 11.98 -5.57
C ASP A 63 -9.12 12.13 -4.14
N LEU A 64 -8.81 11.00 -3.48
CA LEU A 64 -8.16 11.00 -2.18
C LEU A 64 -6.81 11.73 -2.21
N ILE A 65 -5.96 11.43 -3.19
CA ILE A 65 -4.65 12.09 -3.33
C ILE A 65 -4.82 13.60 -3.53
N ARG A 66 -5.83 14.03 -4.30
CA ARG A 66 -6.12 15.46 -4.51
C ARG A 66 -6.65 16.14 -3.26
N GLU A 67 -7.52 15.47 -2.50
CA GLU A 67 -8.04 15.99 -1.23
C GLU A 67 -6.92 16.29 -0.23
N TYR A 68 -5.88 15.45 -0.23
CA TYR A 68 -4.69 15.61 0.59
C TYR A 68 -3.61 16.51 -0.01
N GLY A 69 -3.84 17.10 -1.20
CA GLY A 69 -2.87 17.98 -1.88
C GLY A 69 -1.61 17.26 -2.35
N LEU A 70 -1.67 15.95 -2.57
CA LEU A 70 -0.55 15.11 -2.98
C LEU A 70 -0.53 14.91 -4.52
N TYR A 71 0.55 14.30 -5.01
CA TYR A 71 0.77 13.98 -6.42
C TYR A 71 1.02 12.48 -6.62
N ARG A 72 1.06 12.01 -7.87
CA ARG A 72 1.15 10.57 -8.20
C ARG A 72 2.47 9.88 -7.76
N ASP A 73 3.47 10.66 -7.40
CA ASP A 73 4.74 10.20 -6.84
C ASP A 73 4.70 10.03 -5.31
N CYS A 74 3.59 10.38 -4.64
CA CYS A 74 3.44 10.13 -3.21
C CYS A 74 3.55 8.62 -2.90
N SER A 75 4.05 8.29 -1.71
CA SER A 75 4.05 6.90 -1.26
C SER A 75 2.62 6.47 -0.90
N ILE A 76 2.23 5.28 -1.33
CA ILE A 76 0.92 4.67 -1.08
C ILE A 76 1.16 3.31 -0.41
N VAL A 77 0.46 3.07 0.70
CA VAL A 77 0.44 1.77 1.38
C VAL A 77 -0.94 1.16 1.23
N LEU A 78 -1.03 0.02 0.55
CA LEU A 78 -2.28 -0.73 0.41
C LEU A 78 -2.40 -1.75 1.54
N LEU A 79 -3.42 -1.61 2.36
CA LEU A 79 -3.73 -2.54 3.44
C LEU A 79 -4.73 -3.58 2.94
N THR A 80 -4.38 -4.87 3.04
CA THR A 80 -5.23 -5.96 2.56
C THR A 80 -5.08 -7.21 3.40
N LYS A 81 -6.12 -8.05 3.45
CA LYS A 81 -6.03 -9.40 4.04
C LYS A 81 -5.34 -10.39 3.11
N SER A 82 -5.39 -10.18 1.79
CA SER A 82 -4.88 -11.11 0.78
C SER A 82 -3.75 -10.49 -0.04
N ASN A 83 -2.54 -11.04 0.09
CA ASN A 83 -1.38 -10.57 -0.66
C ASN A 83 -1.64 -10.55 -2.18
N ARG A 84 -2.30 -11.58 -2.73
CA ARG A 84 -2.63 -11.65 -4.16
C ARG A 84 -3.52 -10.51 -4.64
N LYS A 85 -4.52 -10.11 -3.84
CA LYS A 85 -5.40 -8.97 -4.17
C LYS A 85 -4.62 -7.65 -4.09
N GLY A 86 -3.77 -7.50 -3.08
CA GLY A 86 -2.90 -6.33 -2.92
C GLY A 86 -1.93 -6.13 -4.07
N VAL A 87 -1.24 -7.19 -4.51
CA VAL A 87 -0.32 -7.10 -5.66
C VAL A 87 -1.05 -6.67 -6.92
N ARG A 88 -2.25 -7.21 -7.19
CA ARG A 88 -3.04 -6.80 -8.37
C ARG A 88 -3.48 -5.33 -8.30
N ALA A 89 -3.92 -4.87 -7.13
CA ALA A 89 -4.26 -3.47 -6.91
C ALA A 89 -3.03 -2.57 -7.11
N ALA A 90 -1.88 -2.95 -6.56
CA ALA A 90 -0.63 -2.22 -6.72
C ALA A 90 -0.17 -2.17 -8.19
N SER A 91 -0.29 -3.26 -8.93
CA SER A 91 0.00 -3.29 -10.37
C SER A 91 -0.92 -2.36 -11.16
N LEU A 92 -2.22 -2.32 -10.82
CA LEU A 92 -3.18 -1.42 -11.46
C LEU A 92 -2.80 0.05 -11.23
N LEU A 93 -2.43 0.42 -10.00
CA LEU A 93 -1.97 1.78 -9.69
C LEU A 93 -0.64 2.11 -10.39
N GLN A 94 0.29 1.16 -10.48
CA GLN A 94 1.54 1.37 -11.24
C GLN A 94 1.26 1.69 -12.71
N VAL A 95 0.35 0.95 -13.35
CA VAL A 95 -0.08 1.23 -14.74
C VAL A 95 -0.74 2.61 -14.85
N ALA A 96 -1.46 3.06 -13.82
CA ALA A 96 -2.04 4.40 -13.76
C ALA A 96 -1.00 5.53 -13.50
N GLY A 97 0.27 5.17 -13.29
CA GLY A 97 1.39 6.10 -13.14
C GLY A 97 1.78 6.41 -11.69
N TYR A 98 1.26 5.68 -10.71
CA TYR A 98 1.68 5.79 -9.31
C TYR A 98 2.98 5.02 -9.08
N LYS A 99 3.99 5.66 -8.50
CA LYS A 99 5.37 5.10 -8.47
C LYS A 99 5.69 4.34 -7.19
N ASN A 100 5.25 4.85 -6.05
CA ASN A 100 5.74 4.42 -4.74
C ASN A 100 4.69 3.62 -3.97
N ILE A 101 4.41 2.39 -4.40
CA ILE A 101 3.34 1.57 -3.81
C ILE A 101 3.93 0.40 -3.01
N ARG A 102 3.43 0.21 -1.78
CA ARG A 102 3.69 -0.98 -0.96
C ARG A 102 2.40 -1.68 -0.59
N VAL A 103 2.46 -2.99 -0.46
CA VAL A 103 1.35 -3.83 0.01
C VAL A 103 1.69 -4.35 1.39
N VAL A 104 0.81 -4.12 2.35
CA VAL A 104 0.94 -4.65 3.71
C VAL A 104 -0.22 -5.61 3.94
N GLN A 105 0.13 -6.86 4.21
CA GLN A 105 -0.86 -7.86 4.57
C GLN A 105 -1.22 -7.71 6.05
N ARG A 106 -2.53 -7.66 6.33
CA ARG A 106 -3.06 -7.43 7.66
C ARG A 106 -4.19 -8.40 7.99
N VAL A 107 -4.11 -9.01 9.18
CA VAL A 107 -5.11 -9.95 9.70
C VAL A 107 -5.47 -9.49 11.11
N GLY A 108 -6.33 -8.48 11.24
CA GLY A 108 -6.81 -7.98 12.53
C GLY A 108 -6.66 -6.46 12.70
N ASN A 109 -6.96 -5.97 13.91
CA ASN A 109 -7.04 -4.54 14.21
C ASN A 109 -5.79 -3.95 14.91
N SER A 110 -4.75 -4.75 15.24
CA SER A 110 -3.47 -4.26 15.83
C SER A 110 -2.28 -4.19 14.84
N ASP A 111 -1.59 -3.04 14.76
CA ASP A 111 -0.49 -2.73 13.81
C ASP A 111 0.91 -2.86 14.44
N SER A 112 1.68 -3.89 14.07
CA SER A 112 3.12 -3.95 14.34
C SER A 112 4.00 -3.77 13.09
N LEU A 113 3.45 -4.02 11.89
CA LEU A 113 4.20 -4.01 10.62
C LEU A 113 4.15 -2.67 9.87
N VAL A 114 3.11 -1.86 10.07
CA VAL A 114 3.07 -0.48 9.56
C VAL A 114 4.14 0.36 10.26
N GLU A 115 4.33 0.17 11.58
CA GLU A 115 5.42 0.80 12.33
C GLU A 115 6.82 0.39 11.81
N ALA A 116 7.00 -0.86 11.41
CA ALA A 116 8.26 -1.34 10.84
C ALA A 116 8.54 -0.76 9.44
N ALA A 117 7.50 -0.59 8.61
CA ALA A 117 7.61 0.08 7.31
C ALA A 117 7.94 1.57 7.46
N ARG A 118 7.41 2.24 8.50
CA ARG A 118 7.79 3.61 8.88
C ARG A 118 9.28 3.68 9.24
N LYS A 119 9.78 2.74 10.06
CA LYS A 119 11.16 2.77 10.58
C LYS A 119 12.24 2.60 9.50
N LYS A 120 12.00 1.82 8.45
CA LYS A 120 13.01 1.58 7.39
C LYS A 120 13.22 2.76 6.44
N GLN A 121 12.24 3.65 6.28
CA GLN A 121 12.32 4.73 5.28
C GLN A 121 12.89 6.05 5.82
N VAL A 122 12.78 6.27 7.14
CA VAL A 122 13.49 7.35 7.85
C VAL A 122 15.01 7.25 7.62
N TYR A 123 15.59 6.04 7.74
CA TYR A 123 17.03 5.83 7.49
C TYR A 123 17.47 6.05 6.04
N THR A 124 16.57 6.04 5.06
CA THR A 124 16.91 6.30 3.65
C THR A 124 16.78 7.77 3.28
N CYS A 125 15.81 8.49 3.85
CA CYS A 125 15.67 9.94 3.62
C CYS A 125 16.79 10.74 4.32
N ASP A 126 17.23 10.31 5.50
CA ASP A 126 18.34 10.94 6.24
C ASP A 126 19.70 10.72 5.56
N LYS A 127 19.86 9.61 4.82
CA LYS A 127 21.10 9.30 4.08
C LYS A 127 21.23 10.01 2.75
N GLU A 128 20.13 10.47 2.15
CA GLU A 128 20.17 11.27 0.92
C GLU A 128 20.38 12.78 1.20
N GLY A 129 20.36 13.21 2.47
CA GLY A 129 20.61 14.59 2.91
C GLY A 129 22.06 14.94 3.27
N VAL A 130 23.01 14.00 3.17
CA VAL A 130 24.43 14.26 3.40
C VAL A 130 25.21 13.78 2.18
N MET A 131 25.52 14.70 1.28
CA MET A 131 26.71 14.55 0.44
C MET A 131 27.92 14.66 1.37
N GLU A 132 28.50 13.53 1.74
CA GLU A 132 29.91 13.47 2.12
C GLU A 132 30.64 12.58 1.13
N GLU A 133 31.61 13.20 0.47
CA GLU A 133 32.62 12.55 -0.37
C GLU A 133 33.37 11.52 0.48
N GLY A 134 33.37 10.26 0.03
CA GLY A 134 34.07 9.20 0.74
C GLY A 134 33.96 7.88 0.02
N SER A 135 34.87 7.65 -0.92
CA SER A 135 35.06 6.41 -1.66
C SER A 135 35.01 5.15 -0.79
N TYR A 136 34.16 4.19 -1.15
CA TYR A 136 34.38 2.78 -0.82
C TYR A 136 34.02 1.89 -2.00
N SER A 137 35.03 1.24 -2.58
CA SER A 137 34.93 0.29 -3.69
C SER A 137 34.42 -1.07 -3.17
N PRO A 138 33.47 -1.75 -3.84
CA PRO A 138 32.84 -2.97 -3.32
C PRO A 138 33.61 -4.27 -3.61
N TYR A 139 34.86 -4.21 -4.09
CA TYR A 139 35.63 -5.42 -4.40
C TYR A 139 36.54 -5.84 -3.23
N PRO A 140 36.47 -7.10 -2.75
CA PRO A 140 37.44 -7.58 -1.77
C PRO A 140 38.82 -7.74 -2.43
N SER A 141 39.84 -7.16 -1.79
CA SER A 141 41.25 -7.35 -2.14
C SER A 141 41.61 -8.84 -2.03
N ALA A 142 41.85 -9.48 -3.17
CA ALA A 142 42.42 -10.82 -3.23
C ALA A 142 43.92 -10.75 -2.87
N THR A 143 44.27 -11.18 -1.67
CA THR A 143 45.66 -11.47 -1.28
C THR A 143 46.02 -12.84 -1.85
N LEU A 144 46.93 -12.88 -2.82
CA LEU A 144 47.66 -14.09 -3.21
C LEU A 144 49.05 -14.03 -2.58
N GLN A 145 49.42 -15.09 -1.85
CA GLN A 145 50.80 -15.37 -1.42
C GLN A 145 51.62 -15.91 -2.58
#